data_AF-A0A2E4S457-F1
#
_entry.id   AF-A0A2E4S457-F1
#
_cell.length_a   1.000
_cell.length_b   1.000
_cell.length_c   1.000
_cell.angle_alpha   90.00
_cell.angle_beta   90.00
_cell.angle_gamma   90.00
#
_symmetry.space_group_name_H-M   'P 1'
#
loop_
_entity.id
_entity.type
_entity.pdbx_description
1 polymer ?
#
loop_
_entity_poly.entity_id
_entity_poly.type
_entity_poly.pdbx_seq_one_letter_code
_entity_poly.pdbx_strand_id
1 'polypeptide(L)'
;TKRQGGKVYVELRHDGTVTFHEGFISQAEARRQETAKTGKDDAPAAPVKPEMSGPLAEYILLHRHGAATASLAGQPAIALRLMVAHAMTGSALWQVRAHECTSRKEDTRASLEASKAAAEIEEKRARIASLFEARGVSAEARRNGDAYRLCEIFAALLAMSDEEVMEVLAFTMAETLEAGGTVVEAVLHVCGTDLAAYWKPDAAFFDLLRDKRAINAMVADIGSKSIADSCAGDTAKVQKQVIGNRITGNGCEPNPDWRPGWTQTPPTRLVEGAGSPPADSWARISGLFEEREDIDGAATQAFDQPDAA
;
A
#
# COMPACT_ATOMS: atom_id res chain seq x y z
N THR A 1 -54.11 3.26 6.44
CA THR A 1 -54.97 4.12 7.30
C THR A 1 -54.12 4.71 8.41
N LYS A 2 -54.23 6.02 8.70
CA LYS A 2 -53.49 6.84 9.69
C LYS A 2 -53.58 6.33 11.16
N ARG A 3 -53.43 5.04 11.42
CA ARG A 3 -53.62 4.42 12.74
C ARG A 3 -52.35 4.38 13.60
N GLN A 4 -51.17 4.68 13.05
CA GLN A 4 -49.88 4.57 13.78
C GLN A 4 -49.05 5.87 13.83
N GLY A 5 -49.65 7.04 13.57
CA GLY A 5 -49.08 8.34 13.98
C GLY A 5 -47.67 8.72 13.48
N GLY A 6 -47.19 8.15 12.36
CA GLY A 6 -45.87 8.43 11.80
C GLY A 6 -45.89 9.40 10.60
N LYS A 7 -44.73 9.99 10.29
CA LYS A 7 -44.52 10.75 9.04
C LYS A 7 -44.44 9.79 7.85
N VAL A 8 -44.83 10.26 6.68
CA VAL A 8 -44.70 9.51 5.41
C VAL A 8 -43.58 10.17 4.62
N TYR A 9 -42.53 9.41 4.31
CA TYR A 9 -41.46 9.86 3.44
C TYR A 9 -41.69 9.29 2.03
N VAL A 10 -41.58 10.15 1.04
CA VAL A 10 -41.77 9.77 -0.37
C VAL A 10 -40.40 9.77 -1.02
N GLU A 11 -39.96 8.60 -1.45
CA GLU A 11 -38.72 8.44 -2.22
C GLU A 11 -39.08 8.48 -3.72
N LEU A 12 -38.49 9.43 -4.44
CA LEU A 12 -38.56 9.54 -5.89
C LEU A 12 -37.19 9.15 -6.46
N ARG A 13 -37.12 8.03 -7.18
CA ARG A 13 -35.89 7.58 -7.86
C ARG A 13 -35.79 8.20 -9.25
N HIS A 14 -34.57 8.23 -9.79
CA HIS A 14 -34.28 8.83 -11.10
C HIS A 14 -35.09 8.20 -12.25
N ASP A 15 -35.56 6.96 -12.06
CA ASP A 15 -36.34 6.19 -13.03
C ASP A 15 -37.85 6.47 -12.96
N GLY A 16 -38.28 7.40 -12.10
CA GLY A 16 -39.68 7.76 -11.91
C GLY A 16 -40.44 6.87 -10.92
N THR A 17 -39.79 5.88 -10.31
CA THR A 17 -40.41 5.04 -9.28
C THR A 17 -40.66 5.84 -8.01
N VAL A 18 -41.90 5.84 -7.53
CA VAL A 18 -42.32 6.51 -6.28
C VAL A 18 -42.62 5.47 -5.21
N THR A 19 -41.89 5.51 -4.11
CA THR A 19 -42.10 4.61 -2.96
C THR A 19 -42.52 5.40 -1.73
N PHE A 20 -43.61 4.98 -1.08
CA PHE A 20 -44.13 5.60 0.15
C PHE A 20 -43.67 4.81 1.37
N HIS A 21 -42.84 5.45 2.17
CA HIS A 21 -42.34 4.92 3.44
C HIS A 21 -43.22 5.47 4.57
N GLU A 22 -44.26 4.73 4.94
CA GLU A 22 -45.16 5.08 6.04
C GLU A 22 -44.61 4.61 7.40
N GLY A 23 -44.84 5.39 8.47
CA GLY A 23 -44.51 4.97 9.84
C GLY A 23 -43.08 5.32 10.31
N PHE A 24 -42.31 6.05 9.51
CA PHE A 24 -41.00 6.52 9.90
C PHE A 24 -41.09 7.67 10.90
N ILE A 25 -40.33 7.54 11.98
CA ILE A 25 -40.12 8.55 13.01
C ILE A 25 -38.66 9.03 12.93
N SER A 26 -38.41 10.30 13.17
CA SER A 26 -37.04 10.82 13.25
C SER A 26 -36.29 10.19 14.44
N GLN A 27 -34.95 10.18 14.41
CA GLN A 27 -34.16 9.72 15.57
C GLN A 27 -34.54 10.44 16.87
N ALA A 28 -34.89 11.73 16.79
CA ALA A 28 -35.36 12.50 17.94
C ALA A 28 -36.72 12.00 18.47
N GLU A 29 -37.64 11.62 17.58
CA GLU A 29 -38.95 11.04 17.95
C GLU A 29 -38.80 9.60 18.46
N ALA A 30 -37.90 8.80 17.90
CA ALA A 30 -37.55 7.47 18.40
C ALA A 30 -36.98 7.54 19.82
N ARG A 31 -36.02 8.43 20.08
CA ARG A 31 -35.48 8.68 21.44
C ARG A 31 -36.56 9.14 22.41
N ARG A 32 -37.44 10.06 22.00
CA ARG A 32 -38.58 10.49 22.85
C ARG A 32 -39.55 9.35 23.14
N GLN A 33 -39.81 8.45 22.19
CA GLN A 33 -40.65 7.28 22.41
C GLN A 33 -39.98 6.23 23.30
N GLU A 34 -38.67 6.01 23.22
CA GLU A 34 -37.95 5.15 24.18
C GLU A 34 -37.98 5.73 25.60
N THR A 35 -37.84 7.06 25.72
CA THR A 35 -37.95 7.76 27.01
C THR A 35 -39.39 7.76 27.56
N ALA A 36 -40.39 7.62 26.70
CA ALA A 36 -41.81 7.55 27.07
C ALA A 36 -42.31 6.11 27.33
N LYS A 37 -41.69 5.10 26.69
CA LYS A 37 -41.96 3.67 26.93
C LYS A 37 -41.37 3.17 28.25
N THR A 38 -40.38 3.87 28.79
CA THR A 38 -39.88 3.71 30.17
C THR A 38 -40.84 4.37 31.16
N GLY A 39 -42.12 4.01 31.08
CA GLY A 39 -43.13 4.39 32.07
C GLY A 39 -42.84 3.69 33.40
N LYS A 40 -42.56 4.50 34.43
CA LYS A 40 -42.83 4.28 35.87
C LYS A 40 -42.97 2.81 36.29
N ASP A 41 -41.86 2.14 36.54
CA ASP A 41 -41.70 1.20 37.68
C ASP A 41 -40.29 0.60 37.79
N ASP A 42 -39.37 0.93 36.89
CA ASP A 42 -37.93 0.90 37.16
C ASP A 42 -37.31 2.17 36.56
N ALA A 43 -37.28 3.25 37.34
CA ALA A 43 -36.50 4.41 36.95
C ALA A 43 -35.04 3.96 36.90
N PRO A 44 -34.34 4.00 35.74
CA PRO A 44 -32.91 3.73 35.72
C PRO A 44 -32.26 4.70 36.70
N ALA A 45 -31.42 4.18 37.59
CA ALA A 45 -30.72 4.97 38.59
C ALA A 45 -30.14 6.22 37.91
N ALA A 46 -30.36 7.40 38.51
CA ALA A 46 -29.88 8.66 37.96
C ALA A 46 -28.38 8.51 37.63
N PRO A 47 -27.94 8.88 36.41
CA PRO A 47 -26.56 8.68 36.01
C PRO A 47 -25.64 9.36 37.02
N VAL A 48 -24.66 8.61 37.52
CA VAL A 48 -23.70 9.11 38.49
C VAL A 48 -23.02 10.34 37.90
N LYS A 49 -23.02 11.44 38.66
CA LYS A 49 -22.40 12.69 38.21
C LYS A 49 -20.91 12.43 37.91
N PRO A 50 -20.39 12.90 36.77
CA PRO A 50 -18.98 12.72 36.45
C PRO A 50 -18.10 13.38 37.52
N GLU A 51 -16.95 12.75 37.78
CA GLU A 51 -15.96 13.24 38.74
C GLU A 51 -15.42 14.63 38.35
N MET A 52 -15.30 14.90 37.05
CA MET A 52 -14.82 16.18 36.51
C MET A 52 -15.89 16.88 35.67
N SER A 53 -15.89 18.21 35.70
CA SER A 53 -16.62 19.00 34.70
C SER A 53 -15.93 18.87 33.33
N GLY A 54 -16.69 19.09 32.25
CA GLY A 54 -16.12 19.07 30.89
C GLY A 54 -14.89 19.97 30.72
N PRO A 55 -14.94 21.26 31.12
CA PRO A 55 -13.79 22.15 31.03
C PRO A 55 -12.58 21.71 31.86
N LEU A 56 -12.80 21.14 33.06
CA LEU A 56 -11.70 20.63 33.88
C LEU A 56 -11.05 19.40 33.23
N ALA A 57 -11.86 18.48 32.68
CA ALA A 57 -11.35 17.31 31.97
C ALA A 57 -10.51 17.71 30.75
N GLU A 58 -10.97 18.67 29.94
CA GLU A 58 -10.23 19.20 28.80
C GLU A 58 -8.89 19.82 29.24
N TYR A 59 -8.91 20.69 30.25
CA TYR A 59 -7.70 21.31 30.80
C TYR A 59 -6.66 20.26 31.22
N ILE A 60 -7.09 19.23 31.96
CA ILE A 60 -6.20 18.15 32.41
C ILE A 60 -5.68 17.33 31.23
N LEU A 61 -6.54 16.94 30.28
CA LEU A 61 -6.13 16.15 29.11
C LEU A 61 -5.11 16.89 28.25
N LEU A 62 -5.25 18.21 28.06
CA LEU A 62 -4.30 19.03 27.31
C LEU A 62 -2.93 19.10 27.98
N HIS A 63 -2.87 19.27 29.31
CA HIS A 63 -1.60 19.23 30.03
C HIS A 63 -0.93 17.86 29.98
N ARG A 64 -1.71 16.78 30.10
CA ARG A 64 -1.20 15.41 29.96
C ARG A 64 -0.66 15.15 28.56
N HIS A 65 -1.35 15.64 27.53
CA HIS A 65 -0.88 15.58 26.15
C HIS A 65 0.46 16.32 26.01
N GLY A 66 0.59 17.55 26.52
CA GLY A 66 1.83 18.32 26.46
C GLY A 66 3.02 17.63 27.16
N ALA A 67 2.78 16.98 28.29
CA ALA A 67 3.82 16.19 28.97
C ALA A 67 4.22 14.95 28.16
N ALA A 68 3.24 14.26 27.55
CA ALA A 68 3.49 13.09 26.72
C ALA A 68 4.28 13.46 25.45
N THR A 69 3.94 14.55 24.77
CA THR A 69 4.65 14.98 23.56
C THR A 69 6.10 15.38 23.86
N ALA A 70 6.33 16.13 24.94
CA ALA A 70 7.68 16.50 25.36
C ALA A 70 8.53 15.27 25.70
N SER A 71 7.94 14.28 26.39
CA SER A 71 8.65 13.04 26.75
C SER A 71 8.97 12.18 25.52
N LEU A 72 8.02 12.02 24.60
CA LEU A 72 8.21 11.22 23.39
C LEU A 72 9.25 11.83 22.45
N ALA A 73 9.32 13.16 22.36
CA ALA A 73 10.32 13.86 21.55
C ALA A 73 11.76 13.55 21.97
N GLY A 74 12.00 13.15 23.23
CA GLY A 74 13.30 12.70 23.72
C GLY A 74 13.59 11.21 23.54
N GLN A 75 12.67 10.43 22.96
CA GLN A 75 12.77 8.96 22.87
C GLN A 75 12.56 8.45 21.43
N PRO A 76 13.55 8.59 20.53
CA PRO A 76 13.41 8.23 19.11
C PRO A 76 13.02 6.78 18.86
N ALA A 77 13.56 5.82 19.62
CA ALA A 77 13.25 4.40 19.47
C ALA A 77 11.79 4.06 19.80
N ILE A 78 11.20 4.75 20.79
CA ILE A 78 9.78 4.63 21.13
C ILE A 78 8.92 5.33 20.08
N ALA A 79 9.35 6.51 19.63
CA ALA A 79 8.67 7.26 18.58
C ALA A 79 8.58 6.44 17.28
N LEU A 80 9.65 5.73 16.89
CA LEU A 80 9.65 4.83 15.73
C LEU A 80 8.60 3.72 15.86
N ARG A 81 8.52 3.06 17.02
CA ARG A 81 7.51 2.01 17.27
C ARG A 81 6.08 2.55 17.20
N LEU A 82 5.83 3.72 17.78
CA LEU A 82 4.52 4.37 17.67
C LEU A 82 4.21 4.76 16.21
N MET A 83 5.23 5.19 15.48
CA MET A 83 5.13 5.54 14.06
C MET A 83 4.74 4.32 13.21
N VAL A 84 5.37 3.17 13.44
CA VAL A 84 5.01 1.89 12.81
C VAL A 84 3.58 1.47 13.17
N ALA A 85 3.19 1.60 14.45
CA ALA A 85 1.82 1.30 14.88
C ALA A 85 0.79 2.14 14.12
N HIS A 86 1.04 3.45 13.98
CA HIS A 86 0.21 4.34 13.17
C HIS A 86 0.15 3.93 11.69
N ALA A 87 1.25 3.49 11.09
CA ALA A 87 1.26 3.04 9.70
C ALA A 87 0.41 1.76 9.50
N MET A 88 0.34 0.89 10.50
CA MET A 88 -0.46 -0.35 10.45
C MET A 88 -1.96 -0.12 10.73
N THR A 89 -2.32 0.74 11.69
CA THR A 89 -3.71 0.90 12.14
C THR A 89 -4.39 2.19 11.65
N GLY A 90 -3.60 3.15 11.19
CA GLY A 90 -4.01 4.53 11.01
C GLY A 90 -4.28 5.26 12.33
N SER A 91 -4.55 6.56 12.22
CA SER A 91 -5.10 7.40 13.29
C SER A 91 -5.93 8.54 12.71
N ALA A 92 -6.50 9.37 13.59
CA ALA A 92 -7.28 10.54 13.17
C ALA A 92 -6.48 11.53 12.30
N LEU A 93 -5.17 11.65 12.53
CA LEU A 93 -4.30 12.59 11.83
C LEU A 93 -3.39 11.93 10.79
N TRP A 94 -3.26 10.60 10.82
CA TRP A 94 -2.37 9.88 9.92
C TRP A 94 -3.11 8.75 9.21
N GLN A 95 -3.27 8.92 7.90
CA GLN A 95 -3.95 7.96 7.04
C GLN A 95 -2.94 7.27 6.12
N VAL A 96 -2.68 6.00 6.39
CA VAL A 96 -1.88 5.11 5.54
C VAL A 96 -2.80 4.04 4.96
N ARG A 97 -2.59 3.69 3.70
CA ARG A 97 -3.37 2.67 3.00
C ARG A 97 -2.42 1.73 2.31
N ALA A 98 -2.58 0.43 2.54
CA ALA A 98 -1.91 -0.57 1.73
C ALA A 98 -2.34 -0.41 0.26
N HIS A 99 -1.39 -0.56 -0.65
CA HIS A 99 -1.63 -0.49 -2.07
C HIS A 99 -2.28 -1.78 -2.55
N GLU A 100 -3.40 -1.66 -3.27
CA GLU A 100 -4.06 -2.80 -3.90
C GLU A 100 -3.40 -3.07 -5.26
N CYS A 101 -2.30 -3.83 -5.24
CA CYS A 101 -1.58 -4.22 -6.45
C CYS A 101 -2.34 -5.33 -7.21
N THR A 102 -3.47 -4.97 -7.84
CA THR A 102 -4.32 -5.91 -8.58
C THR A 102 -4.76 -5.34 -9.94
N SER A 103 -5.21 -6.22 -10.82
CA SER A 103 -5.71 -5.88 -12.15
C SER A 103 -7.10 -6.46 -12.36
N ARG A 104 -7.97 -5.72 -13.08
CA ARG A 104 -9.27 -6.23 -13.54
C ARG A 104 -9.15 -7.27 -14.65
N LYS A 105 -7.96 -7.42 -15.26
CA LYS A 105 -7.69 -8.45 -16.27
C LYS A 105 -7.16 -9.69 -15.58
N GLU A 106 -7.90 -10.78 -15.73
CA GLU A 106 -7.57 -12.08 -15.10
C GLU A 106 -6.16 -12.55 -15.43
N ASP A 107 -5.74 -12.47 -16.70
CA ASP A 107 -4.39 -12.93 -17.10
C ASP A 107 -3.27 -12.12 -16.44
N THR A 108 -3.47 -10.80 -16.27
CA THR A 108 -2.51 -9.95 -15.56
C THR A 108 -2.51 -10.26 -14.07
N ARG A 109 -3.67 -10.47 -13.48
CA ARG A 109 -3.81 -10.84 -12.07
C ARG A 109 -3.11 -12.17 -11.78
N ALA A 110 -3.36 -13.19 -12.60
CA ALA A 110 -2.73 -14.50 -12.48
C ALA A 110 -1.20 -14.44 -12.65
N SER A 111 -0.70 -13.64 -13.59
CA SER A 111 0.75 -13.40 -13.77
C SER A 111 1.40 -12.77 -12.53
N LEU A 112 0.74 -11.77 -11.92
CA LEU A 112 1.22 -11.13 -10.69
C LEU A 112 1.18 -12.09 -9.49
N GLU A 113 0.08 -12.81 -9.29
CA GLU A 113 -0.10 -13.78 -8.20
C GLU A 113 0.91 -14.93 -8.27
N ALA A 114 1.28 -15.37 -9.47
CA ALA A 114 2.28 -16.42 -9.68
C ALA A 114 3.74 -15.93 -9.64
N SER A 115 3.98 -14.63 -9.43
CA SER A 115 5.32 -14.06 -9.48
C SER A 115 6.16 -14.40 -8.25
N LYS A 116 7.49 -14.38 -8.42
CA LYS A 116 8.44 -14.55 -7.31
C LYS A 116 8.26 -13.49 -6.22
N ALA A 117 8.03 -12.23 -6.63
CA ALA A 117 7.82 -11.13 -5.70
C ALA A 117 6.58 -11.36 -4.81
N ALA A 118 5.48 -11.85 -5.37
CA ALA A 118 4.27 -12.16 -4.60
C ALA A 118 4.53 -13.26 -3.56
N ALA A 119 5.29 -14.31 -3.92
CA ALA A 119 5.64 -15.38 -2.99
C ALA A 119 6.52 -14.88 -1.83
N GLU A 120 7.53 -14.05 -2.10
CA GLU A 120 8.41 -13.48 -1.05
C GLU A 120 7.64 -12.55 -0.11
N ILE A 121 6.72 -11.73 -0.63
CA ILE A 121 5.87 -10.86 0.20
C ILE A 121 4.93 -11.66 1.09
N GLU A 122 4.37 -12.77 0.60
CA GLU A 122 3.50 -13.63 1.41
C GLU A 122 4.28 -14.36 2.52
N GLU A 123 5.50 -14.82 2.24
CA GLU A 123 6.39 -15.36 3.27
C GLU A 123 6.67 -14.33 4.37
N LYS A 124 6.97 -13.08 3.97
CA LYS A 124 7.17 -11.98 4.92
C LYS A 124 5.91 -11.66 5.70
N ARG A 125 4.73 -11.68 5.07
CA ARG A 125 3.44 -11.50 5.76
C ARG A 125 3.25 -12.54 6.85
N ALA A 126 3.48 -13.81 6.56
CA ALA A 126 3.36 -14.90 7.53
C ALA A 126 4.37 -14.75 8.68
N ARG A 127 5.61 -14.35 8.37
CA ARG A 127 6.64 -14.01 9.37
C ARG A 127 6.17 -12.89 10.30
N ILE A 128 5.69 -11.77 9.76
CA ILE A 128 5.20 -10.65 10.58
C ILE A 128 3.98 -11.06 11.40
N ALA A 129 3.05 -11.84 10.85
CA ALA A 129 1.92 -12.39 11.58
C ALA A 129 2.36 -13.17 12.83
N SER A 130 3.36 -14.05 12.69
CA SER A 130 3.88 -14.84 13.80
C SER A 130 4.47 -13.99 14.94
N LEU A 131 5.12 -12.86 14.62
CA LEU A 131 5.69 -11.95 15.63
C LEU A 131 4.60 -11.34 16.51
N PHE A 132 3.47 -10.94 15.92
CA PHE A 132 2.34 -10.38 16.67
C PHE A 132 1.55 -11.47 17.40
N GLU A 133 1.34 -12.64 16.79
CA GLU A 133 0.64 -13.77 17.41
C GLU A 133 1.34 -14.25 18.69
N ALA A 134 2.68 -14.27 18.69
CA ALA A 134 3.47 -14.58 19.89
C ALA A 134 3.19 -13.63 21.07
N ARG A 135 2.60 -12.46 20.80
CA ARG A 135 2.23 -11.42 21.77
C ARG A 135 0.72 -11.34 21.99
N GLY A 136 -0.05 -12.28 21.44
CA GLY A 136 -1.51 -12.33 21.57
C GLY A 136 -2.25 -11.25 20.77
N VAL A 137 -1.59 -10.65 19.79
CA VAL A 137 -2.12 -9.56 18.97
C VAL A 137 -2.19 -10.03 17.51
N SER A 138 -3.25 -9.71 16.78
CA SER A 138 -3.27 -9.95 15.32
C SER A 138 -2.28 -9.01 14.61
N ALA A 139 -1.67 -9.39 13.50
CA ALA A 139 -0.89 -8.45 12.66
C ALA A 139 -1.73 -7.70 11.62
N GLU A 140 -3.04 -7.95 11.55
CA GLU A 140 -3.90 -7.35 10.53
C GLU A 140 -3.89 -5.82 10.61
N ALA A 141 -3.46 -5.20 9.53
CA ALA A 141 -3.61 -3.77 9.30
C ALA A 141 -5.09 -3.46 9.06
N ARG A 142 -5.76 -2.90 10.09
CA ARG A 142 -7.17 -2.53 10.03
C ARG A 142 -7.33 -1.03 9.87
N ARG A 143 -8.10 -0.63 8.86
CA ARG A 143 -8.28 0.76 8.42
C ARG A 143 -9.46 1.45 9.13
N ASN A 144 -9.51 1.41 10.46
CA ASN A 144 -10.61 2.04 11.20
C ASN A 144 -10.16 3.11 12.22
N GLY A 145 -8.85 3.35 12.38
CA GLY A 145 -8.36 4.34 13.33
C GLY A 145 -8.78 4.03 14.78
N ASP A 146 -8.98 2.76 15.11
CA ASP A 146 -9.31 2.30 16.46
C ASP A 146 -8.14 2.58 17.41
N ALA A 147 -8.38 3.50 18.35
CA ALA A 147 -7.36 3.94 19.31
C ALA A 147 -6.90 2.81 20.23
N TYR A 148 -7.78 1.87 20.58
CA TYR A 148 -7.40 0.73 21.42
C TYR A 148 -6.50 -0.21 20.61
N ARG A 149 -6.89 -0.50 19.37
CA ARG A 149 -6.09 -1.32 18.46
C ARG A 149 -4.69 -0.75 18.20
N LEU A 150 -4.59 0.56 18.05
CA LEU A 150 -3.29 1.24 17.94
C LEU A 150 -2.43 0.98 19.17
N CYS A 151 -3.00 1.09 20.38
CA CYS A 151 -2.29 0.81 21.63
C CYS A 151 -1.88 -0.67 21.74
N GLU A 152 -2.70 -1.63 21.26
CA GLU A 152 -2.32 -3.05 21.22
C GLU A 152 -1.09 -3.29 20.35
N ILE A 153 -1.09 -2.74 19.12
CA ILE A 153 0.04 -2.86 18.19
C ILE A 153 1.27 -2.17 18.76
N PHE A 154 1.12 -0.98 19.33
CA PHE A 154 2.23 -0.26 19.95
C PHE A 154 2.83 -1.03 21.14
N ALA A 155 2.01 -1.61 22.01
CA ALA A 155 2.47 -2.44 23.11
C ALA A 155 3.21 -3.69 22.62
N ALA A 156 2.72 -4.34 21.56
CA ALA A 156 3.40 -5.49 20.94
C ALA A 156 4.79 -5.08 20.39
N LEU A 157 4.88 -3.94 19.70
CA LEU A 157 6.14 -3.41 19.16
C LEU A 157 7.13 -2.98 20.25
N LEU A 158 6.66 -2.49 21.40
CA LEU A 158 7.52 -2.21 22.56
C LEU A 158 8.15 -3.48 23.14
N ALA A 159 7.46 -4.63 23.02
CA ALA A 159 7.97 -5.93 23.44
C ALA A 159 8.77 -6.66 22.33
N MET A 160 9.04 -6.00 21.19
CA MET A 160 9.86 -6.54 20.10
C MET A 160 11.29 -5.99 20.17
N SER A 161 12.25 -6.81 19.75
CA SER A 161 13.62 -6.35 19.54
C SER A 161 13.67 -5.29 18.44
N ASP A 162 14.74 -4.49 18.41
CA ASP A 162 14.90 -3.50 17.34
C ASP A 162 14.95 -4.16 15.95
N GLU A 163 15.58 -5.33 15.82
CA GLU A 163 15.61 -6.11 14.58
C GLU A 163 14.20 -6.51 14.13
N GLU A 164 13.37 -7.05 15.04
CA GLU A 164 11.98 -7.41 14.76
C GLU A 164 11.17 -6.17 14.33
N VAL A 165 11.35 -5.03 15.00
CA VAL A 165 10.67 -3.78 14.64
C VAL A 165 11.11 -3.28 13.25
N MET A 166 12.39 -3.41 12.90
CA MET A 166 12.89 -3.06 11.57
C MET A 166 12.34 -3.98 10.49
N GLU A 167 12.15 -5.28 10.76
CA GLU A 167 11.44 -6.20 9.86
C GLU A 167 9.98 -5.74 9.63
N VAL A 168 9.25 -5.41 10.71
CA VAL A 168 7.84 -4.95 10.62
C VAL A 168 7.74 -3.62 9.86
N LEU A 169 8.66 -2.68 10.14
CA LEU A 169 8.74 -1.39 9.47
C LEU A 169 8.91 -1.58 7.95
N ALA A 170 9.91 -2.37 7.54
CA ALA A 170 10.22 -2.59 6.13
C ALA A 170 9.04 -3.25 5.39
N PHE A 171 8.42 -4.26 6.00
CA PHE A 171 7.23 -4.90 5.44
C PHE A 171 6.05 -3.92 5.31
N THR A 172 5.74 -3.17 6.37
CA THR A 172 4.64 -2.19 6.36
C THR A 172 4.85 -1.10 5.30
N MET A 173 6.09 -0.64 5.12
CA MET A 173 6.42 0.31 4.05
C MET A 173 6.28 -0.32 2.66
N ALA A 174 6.73 -1.57 2.48
CA ALA A 174 6.57 -2.28 1.21
C ALA A 174 5.09 -2.45 0.81
N GLU A 175 4.21 -2.77 1.76
CA GLU A 175 2.76 -2.91 1.51
C GLU A 175 2.06 -1.60 1.14
N THR A 176 2.66 -0.46 1.46
CA THR A 176 2.06 0.86 1.26
C THR A 176 2.66 1.59 0.05
N LEU A 177 3.59 0.95 -0.65
CA LEU A 177 4.22 1.47 -1.86
C LEU A 177 3.25 1.43 -3.06
N GLU A 178 2.93 2.60 -3.61
CA GLU A 178 2.06 2.70 -4.78
C GLU A 178 2.77 2.24 -6.06
N ALA A 179 2.14 1.36 -6.83
CA ALA A 179 2.67 0.95 -8.13
C ALA A 179 2.70 2.11 -9.15
N GLY A 180 3.76 2.18 -9.95
CA GLY A 180 3.85 3.08 -11.11
C GLY A 180 4.26 4.52 -10.81
N GLY A 181 4.64 4.85 -9.58
CA GLY A 181 5.20 6.15 -9.21
C GLY A 181 6.72 6.23 -9.30
N THR A 182 7.27 7.44 -9.25
CA THR A 182 8.75 7.67 -9.21
C THR A 182 9.41 7.00 -8.01
N VAL A 183 8.68 6.81 -6.91
CA VAL A 183 9.17 6.11 -5.73
C VAL A 183 9.55 4.65 -6.01
N VAL A 184 8.86 3.98 -6.95
CA VAL A 184 9.21 2.60 -7.32
C VAL A 184 10.58 2.57 -7.98
N GLU A 185 10.84 3.48 -8.94
CA GLU A 185 12.14 3.57 -9.61
C GLU A 185 13.26 3.94 -8.63
N ALA A 186 12.99 4.85 -7.67
CA ALA A 186 13.92 5.18 -6.60
C ALA A 186 14.26 3.95 -5.73
N VAL A 187 13.25 3.19 -5.30
CA VAL A 187 13.45 2.00 -4.48
C VAL A 187 14.19 0.91 -5.25
N LEU A 188 13.83 0.66 -6.52
CA LEU A 188 14.55 -0.29 -7.38
C LEU A 188 16.02 0.08 -7.53
N HIS A 189 16.32 1.37 -7.72
CA HIS A 189 17.67 1.89 -7.84
C HIS A 189 18.46 1.73 -6.53
N VAL A 190 17.94 2.23 -5.42
CA VAL A 190 18.63 2.23 -4.11
C VAL A 190 18.83 0.82 -3.57
N CYS A 191 17.87 -0.09 -3.80
CA CYS A 191 18.01 -1.49 -3.39
C CYS A 191 18.92 -2.31 -4.31
N GLY A 192 19.37 -1.76 -5.45
CA GLY A 192 20.15 -2.51 -6.44
C GLY A 192 19.40 -3.73 -6.98
N THR A 193 18.08 -3.62 -7.12
CA THR A 193 17.21 -4.76 -7.43
C THR A 193 17.50 -5.32 -8.82
N ASP A 194 17.83 -6.61 -8.89
CA ASP A 194 17.90 -7.34 -10.15
C ASP A 194 16.49 -7.73 -10.63
N LEU A 195 15.92 -6.95 -11.55
CA LEU A 195 14.63 -7.24 -12.14
C LEU A 195 14.59 -8.54 -12.95
N ALA A 196 15.73 -9.07 -13.42
CA ALA A 196 15.77 -10.35 -14.11
C ALA A 196 15.39 -11.52 -13.19
N ALA A 197 15.71 -11.41 -11.90
CA ALA A 197 15.34 -12.40 -10.88
C ALA A 197 13.84 -12.39 -10.53
N TYR A 198 13.14 -11.28 -10.76
CA TYR A 198 11.74 -11.07 -10.32
C TYR A 198 10.71 -11.14 -11.43
N TRP A 199 11.10 -10.78 -12.66
CA TRP A 199 10.20 -10.75 -13.80
C TRP A 199 10.83 -11.46 -14.98
N LYS A 200 10.02 -12.08 -15.83
CA LYS A 200 10.41 -12.59 -17.15
C LYS A 200 9.24 -12.45 -18.12
N PRO A 201 9.48 -12.30 -19.43
CA PRO A 201 8.40 -12.26 -20.41
C PRO A 201 7.56 -13.55 -20.34
N ASP A 202 6.26 -13.39 -20.12
CA ASP A 202 5.29 -14.49 -20.08
C ASP A 202 4.19 -14.30 -21.14
N ALA A 203 3.23 -15.23 -21.19
CA ALA A 203 2.12 -15.15 -22.13
C ALA A 203 1.33 -13.85 -21.99
N ALA A 204 1.05 -13.41 -20.76
CA ALA A 204 0.31 -12.18 -20.50
C ALA A 204 1.03 -10.94 -21.04
N PHE A 205 2.37 -10.87 -20.90
CA PHE A 205 3.17 -9.80 -21.49
C PHE A 205 3.05 -9.78 -23.03
N PHE A 206 3.26 -10.92 -23.68
CA PHE A 206 3.15 -10.99 -25.15
C PHE A 206 1.73 -10.69 -25.63
N ASP A 207 0.71 -11.06 -24.86
CA ASP A 207 -0.68 -10.76 -25.14
C ASP A 207 -1.07 -9.31 -24.87
N LEU A 208 -0.31 -8.54 -24.12
CA LEU A 208 -0.52 -7.09 -23.96
C LEU A 208 0.27 -6.25 -24.96
N LEU A 209 1.37 -6.79 -25.50
CA LEU A 209 2.25 -6.07 -26.40
C LEU A 209 1.57 -5.80 -27.76
N ARG A 210 1.45 -4.54 -28.18
CA ARG A 210 0.69 -4.14 -29.40
C ARG A 210 1.44 -3.23 -30.36
N ASP A 211 2.23 -2.29 -29.86
CA ASP A 211 2.97 -1.35 -30.71
C ASP A 211 4.07 -2.09 -31.48
N LYS A 212 3.91 -2.18 -32.82
CA LYS A 212 4.88 -2.84 -33.71
C LYS A 212 6.27 -2.22 -33.63
N ARG A 213 6.38 -0.91 -33.36
CA ARG A 213 7.68 -0.23 -33.23
C ARG A 213 8.44 -0.72 -32.00
N ALA A 214 7.74 -0.83 -30.88
CA ALA A 214 8.31 -1.37 -29.64
C ALA A 214 8.66 -2.86 -29.79
N ILE A 215 7.80 -3.66 -30.42
CA ILE A 215 8.07 -5.08 -30.69
C ILE A 215 9.34 -5.22 -31.56
N ASN A 216 9.45 -4.42 -32.63
CA ASN A 216 10.61 -4.48 -33.51
C ASN A 216 11.90 -4.02 -32.81
N ALA A 217 11.82 -3.00 -31.95
CA ALA A 217 12.94 -2.60 -31.09
C ALA A 217 13.38 -3.74 -30.14
N MET A 218 12.44 -4.49 -29.56
CA MET A 218 12.76 -5.68 -28.76
C MET A 218 13.43 -6.78 -29.60
N VAL A 219 13.01 -6.99 -30.85
CA VAL A 219 13.68 -7.92 -31.77
C VAL A 219 15.10 -7.46 -32.07
N ALA A 220 15.34 -6.16 -32.22
CA ALA A 220 16.68 -5.62 -32.42
C ALA A 220 17.58 -5.87 -31.20
N ASP A 221 17.02 -5.71 -30.00
CA ASP A 221 17.71 -5.81 -28.71
C ASP A 221 18.10 -7.26 -28.35
N ILE A 222 17.14 -8.20 -28.32
CA ILE A 222 17.46 -9.62 -28.07
C ILE A 222 18.17 -10.28 -29.27
N GLY A 223 18.04 -9.65 -30.43
CA GLY A 223 18.39 -10.21 -31.72
C GLY A 223 19.62 -9.62 -32.33
N SER A 224 19.34 -8.74 -33.29
CA SER A 224 20.25 -7.79 -33.89
C SER A 224 19.41 -6.86 -34.74
N LYS A 225 19.96 -5.69 -35.08
CA LYS A 225 19.32 -4.76 -36.02
C LYS A 225 18.98 -5.42 -37.36
N SER A 226 19.85 -6.27 -37.89
CA SER A 226 19.62 -6.98 -39.16
C SER A 226 18.39 -7.88 -39.12
N ILE A 227 18.12 -8.54 -37.98
CA ILE A 227 16.94 -9.39 -37.82
C ILE A 227 15.69 -8.53 -37.72
N ALA A 228 15.75 -7.44 -36.94
CA ALA A 228 14.66 -6.49 -36.84
C ALA A 228 14.27 -5.91 -38.20
N ASP A 229 15.25 -5.51 -39.02
CA ASP A 229 15.05 -4.99 -40.37
C ASP A 229 14.40 -6.05 -41.28
N SER A 230 14.86 -7.31 -41.21
CA SER A 230 14.31 -8.40 -42.03
C SER A 230 12.84 -8.74 -41.71
N CYS A 231 12.42 -8.55 -40.47
CA CYS A 231 11.05 -8.84 -40.03
C CYS A 231 10.17 -7.58 -39.86
N ALA A 232 10.65 -6.40 -40.25
CA ALA A 232 9.94 -5.13 -40.05
C ALA A 232 8.55 -5.11 -40.71
N GLY A 233 8.42 -5.75 -41.89
CA GLY A 233 7.17 -5.92 -42.61
C GLY A 233 6.22 -6.97 -42.01
N ASP A 234 6.72 -7.87 -41.16
CA ASP A 234 5.95 -8.99 -40.63
C ASP A 234 4.86 -8.55 -39.65
N THR A 235 3.91 -9.45 -39.39
CA THR A 235 2.89 -9.22 -38.37
C THR A 235 3.51 -9.15 -36.97
N ALA A 236 2.84 -8.43 -36.05
CA ALA A 236 3.25 -8.38 -34.65
C ALA A 236 3.38 -9.79 -34.02
N LYS A 237 2.53 -10.74 -34.44
CA LYS A 237 2.57 -12.13 -33.98
C LYS A 237 3.89 -12.80 -34.35
N VAL A 238 4.34 -12.64 -35.60
CA VAL A 238 5.60 -13.22 -36.07
C VAL A 238 6.78 -12.61 -35.33
N GLN A 239 6.81 -11.29 -35.14
CA GLN A 239 7.91 -10.65 -34.40
C GLN A 239 7.96 -11.07 -32.93
N LYS A 240 6.81 -11.24 -32.25
CA LYS A 240 6.77 -11.80 -30.89
C LYS A 240 7.28 -13.24 -30.83
N GLN A 241 6.97 -14.05 -31.85
CA GLN A 241 7.51 -15.41 -31.97
C GLN A 241 9.04 -15.39 -32.05
N VAL A 242 9.62 -14.42 -32.79
CA VAL A 242 11.08 -14.25 -32.86
C VAL A 242 11.67 -13.95 -31.48
N ILE A 243 11.04 -13.05 -30.71
CA ILE A 243 11.48 -12.75 -29.33
C ILE A 243 11.42 -14.02 -28.47
N GLY A 244 10.27 -14.71 -28.46
CA GLY A 244 10.11 -15.95 -27.68
C GLY A 244 11.10 -17.04 -28.06
N ASN A 245 11.32 -17.26 -29.36
CA ASN A 245 12.30 -18.23 -29.86
C ASN A 245 13.72 -17.91 -29.40
N ARG A 246 14.10 -16.63 -29.33
CA ARG A 246 15.42 -16.23 -28.84
C ARG A 246 15.56 -16.39 -27.33
N ILE A 247 14.51 -16.12 -26.56
CA ILE A 247 14.49 -16.38 -25.12
C ILE A 247 14.74 -17.86 -24.84
N THR A 248 14.08 -18.76 -25.59
CA THR A 248 14.17 -20.21 -25.35
C THR A 248 15.31 -20.92 -26.10
N GLY A 249 16.02 -20.24 -26.99
CA GLY A 249 17.11 -20.83 -27.79
C GLY A 249 16.65 -21.69 -28.98
N ASN A 250 15.47 -21.42 -29.54
CA ASN A 250 14.99 -22.10 -30.73
C ASN A 250 15.77 -21.61 -31.96
N GLY A 251 16.82 -22.35 -32.35
CA GLY A 251 17.66 -22.03 -33.51
C GLY A 251 18.73 -20.95 -33.25
N CYS A 252 19.02 -20.66 -31.98
CA CYS A 252 20.07 -19.74 -31.53
C CYS A 252 20.45 -20.04 -30.07
N GLU A 253 21.52 -19.42 -29.57
CA GLU A 253 21.84 -19.47 -28.13
C GLU A 253 20.68 -18.86 -27.32
N PRO A 254 20.20 -19.55 -26.27
CA PRO A 254 19.09 -19.07 -25.44
C PRO A 254 19.49 -17.84 -24.63
N ASN A 255 18.56 -16.90 -24.48
CA ASN A 255 18.71 -15.74 -23.59
C ASN A 255 17.52 -15.64 -22.62
N PRO A 256 17.43 -16.52 -21.61
CA PRO A 256 16.30 -16.58 -20.69
C PRO A 256 16.22 -15.36 -19.76
N ASP A 257 17.35 -14.68 -19.55
CA ASP A 257 17.47 -13.50 -18.69
C ASP A 257 17.27 -12.19 -19.45
N TRP A 258 16.96 -12.24 -20.76
CA TRP A 258 16.68 -11.05 -21.55
C TRP A 258 15.45 -10.30 -21.05
N ARG A 259 15.56 -8.97 -21.00
CA ARG A 259 14.50 -8.07 -20.54
C ARG A 259 14.44 -6.85 -21.47
N PRO A 260 13.24 -6.40 -21.88
CA PRO A 260 13.12 -5.14 -22.60
C PRO A 260 13.58 -3.98 -21.73
N GLY A 261 13.97 -2.87 -22.37
CA GLY A 261 14.43 -1.65 -21.69
C GLY A 261 13.52 -1.16 -20.56
N TRP A 262 12.20 -1.37 -20.66
CA TRP A 262 11.23 -0.98 -19.62
C TRP A 262 11.40 -1.71 -18.28
N THR A 263 12.04 -2.87 -18.28
CA THR A 263 12.25 -3.74 -17.11
C THR A 263 13.73 -3.84 -16.74
N GLN A 264 14.53 -2.86 -17.14
CA GLN A 264 15.92 -2.68 -16.72
C GLN A 264 15.99 -1.64 -15.60
N THR A 265 17.11 -1.60 -14.88
CA THR A 265 17.38 -0.59 -13.84
C THR A 265 18.69 0.11 -14.19
N PRO A 266 18.67 1.39 -14.65
CA PRO A 266 17.49 2.21 -14.86
C PRO A 266 16.66 1.79 -16.09
N PRO A 267 15.35 2.09 -16.12
CA PRO A 267 14.51 1.77 -17.26
C PRO A 267 14.84 2.63 -18.48
N THR A 268 14.82 2.01 -19.66
CA THR A 268 15.04 2.69 -20.94
C THR A 268 13.84 2.59 -21.86
N ARG A 269 13.69 3.62 -22.70
CA ARG A 269 12.57 3.77 -23.63
C ARG A 269 12.91 3.07 -24.95
N LEU A 270 12.01 2.22 -25.43
CA LEU A 270 12.21 1.46 -26.68
C LEU A 270 11.93 2.27 -27.96
N VAL A 271 11.09 3.30 -27.89
CA VAL A 271 10.71 4.13 -29.03
C VAL A 271 11.00 5.57 -28.69
N GLU A 272 11.86 6.20 -29.48
CA GLU A 272 12.24 7.61 -29.30
C GLU A 272 11.01 8.54 -29.35
N GLY A 273 10.95 9.49 -28.43
CA GLY A 273 9.86 10.47 -28.31
C GLY A 273 8.51 9.90 -27.83
N ALA A 274 8.36 8.59 -27.62
CA ALA A 274 7.12 7.99 -27.12
C ALA A 274 7.06 8.00 -25.58
N GLY A 275 5.87 8.14 -24.99
CA GLY A 275 5.71 8.00 -23.53
C GLY A 275 6.12 6.60 -23.05
N SER A 276 6.86 6.53 -21.95
CA SER A 276 7.25 5.27 -21.29
C SER A 276 7.25 5.54 -19.79
N PRO A 277 6.18 5.16 -19.06
CA PRO A 277 6.03 5.53 -17.67
C PRO A 277 7.25 5.20 -16.78
N PRO A 278 7.90 4.02 -16.87
CA PRO A 278 9.11 3.74 -16.08
C PRO A 278 10.27 4.68 -16.42
N ALA A 279 10.59 4.84 -17.71
CA ALA A 279 11.68 5.72 -18.15
C ALA A 279 11.41 7.20 -17.86
N ASP A 280 10.16 7.64 -18.01
CA ASP A 280 9.71 9.00 -17.67
C ASP A 280 9.79 9.26 -16.16
N SER A 281 9.41 8.27 -15.35
CA SER A 281 9.52 8.33 -13.89
C SER A 281 10.98 8.44 -13.46
N TRP A 282 11.86 7.56 -13.96
CA TRP A 282 13.29 7.62 -13.63
C TRP A 282 13.93 8.94 -14.07
N ALA A 283 13.66 9.41 -15.29
CA ALA A 283 14.21 10.67 -15.79
C ALA A 283 13.90 11.88 -14.89
N ARG A 284 12.74 11.89 -14.21
CA ARG A 284 12.37 12.97 -13.28
C ARG A 284 13.18 13.00 -11.98
N ILE A 285 13.67 11.84 -11.53
CA ILE A 285 14.29 11.70 -10.21
C ILE A 285 15.76 11.31 -10.24
N SER A 286 16.30 10.88 -11.39
CA SER A 286 17.68 10.41 -11.54
C SER A 286 18.72 11.37 -10.94
N GLY A 287 18.61 12.66 -11.23
CA GLY A 287 19.50 13.69 -10.67
C GLY A 287 19.42 13.90 -9.14
N LEU A 288 18.47 13.26 -8.44
CA LEU A 288 18.45 13.22 -6.97
C LEU A 288 19.39 12.15 -6.40
N PHE A 289 19.80 11.18 -7.22
CA PHE A 289 20.64 10.03 -6.84
C PHE A 289 22.03 10.08 -7.48
N GLU A 290 22.32 11.10 -8.27
CA GLU A 290 23.69 11.40 -8.69
C GLU A 290 24.47 11.89 -7.45
N GLU A 291 25.67 11.32 -7.22
CA GLU A 291 26.53 11.74 -6.12
C GLU A 291 26.73 13.25 -6.17
N ARG A 292 26.24 13.96 -5.15
CA ARG A 292 26.70 15.32 -4.89
C ARG A 292 28.11 15.18 -4.34
N GLU A 293 29.12 15.46 -5.16
CA GLU A 293 30.52 15.55 -4.71
C GLU A 293 30.75 16.63 -3.63
N ASP A 294 29.71 17.36 -3.20
CA ASP A 294 29.79 18.35 -2.13
C ASP A 294 28.82 18.02 -0.99
N ILE A 295 29.38 17.99 0.23
CA ILE A 295 28.80 17.71 1.57
C ILE A 295 29.08 16.28 2.06
N ASP A 296 30.35 15.86 2.01
CA ASP A 296 30.85 14.79 2.87
C ASP A 296 31.68 15.40 4.01
N GLY A 297 31.02 15.54 5.15
CA GLY A 297 31.58 16.26 6.30
C GLY A 297 30.69 16.20 7.55
N ALA A 298 29.91 15.14 7.74
CA ALA A 298 29.30 14.85 9.03
C ALA A 298 29.02 13.35 9.11
N ALA A 299 29.96 12.65 9.74
CA ALA A 299 29.95 11.24 10.10
C ALA A 299 28.56 10.63 10.29
N THR A 300 28.27 9.61 9.49
CA THR A 300 27.28 8.58 9.81
C THR A 300 27.75 7.84 11.06
N GLN A 301 27.43 8.36 12.24
CA GLN A 301 27.55 7.57 13.46
C GLN A 301 26.50 6.46 13.37
N ALA A 302 27.03 5.25 13.30
CA ALA A 302 26.29 4.00 13.39
C ALA A 302 25.31 4.04 14.56
N PHE A 303 24.07 3.63 14.29
CA PHE A 303 23.14 3.18 15.33
C PHE A 303 23.68 1.88 15.91
N ASP A 304 24.65 2.00 16.82
CA ASP A 304 25.11 0.93 17.68
C ASP A 304 25.36 1.53 19.07
N GLN A 305 24.40 1.37 19.98
CA GLN A 305 24.68 0.73 21.27
C GLN A 305 23.42 0.38 22.07
N PRO A 306 23.48 -0.68 22.91
CA PRO A 306 22.36 -1.41 23.48
C PRO A 306 21.97 -0.99 24.91
N ASP A 307 20.88 -1.61 25.37
CA ASP A 307 20.39 -1.77 26.75
C ASP A 307 20.02 -0.52 27.56
N ALA A 308 18.72 -0.40 27.86
CA ALA A 308 18.26 -0.04 29.19
C ALA A 308 16.93 -0.74 29.50
N ALA A 309 16.89 -1.35 30.69
CA ALA A 309 15.84 -2.18 31.28
C ALA A 309 14.45 -1.52 31.41
#